data_AF-A0A0F7KCF9-F1
#
_entry.id   AF-A0A0F7KCF9-F1
#
_cell.length_a   1.000
_cell.length_b   1.000
_cell.length_c   1.000
_cell.angle_alpha   90.00
_cell.angle_beta   90.00
_cell.angle_gamma   90.00
#
_symmetry.space_group_name_H-M   'P 1'
#
loop_
_entity.id
_entity.type
_entity.pdbx_description
1 polymer ?
#
loop_
_entity_poly.entity_id
_entity_poly.type
_entity_poly.pdbx_seq_one_letter_code
_entity_poly.pdbx_strand_id
1 'polypeptide(L)'
;MPSNKGKDEDNKGTSQRGFASMDEEKQREIASKGGHAAHEKGTAHEFTSEEAREAGRKGGHAAHEKGTAHEFTSEEAREAGRKGGHAAHEKGTAHEFSSEEAREAGRKGGHSRGKGDSEDEDKSSSSTRGGTSEQHAEAGRQSHKNR
;
A
#
# COMPACT_ATOMS: atom_id res chain seq x y z
N MET A 1 2.63 54.71 -58.26
CA MET A 1 3.61 54.33 -57.22
C MET A 1 2.87 53.56 -56.13
N PRO A 2 2.75 52.22 -56.19
CA PRO A 2 2.17 51.47 -55.06
C PRO A 2 3.25 51.24 -53.98
N SER A 3 2.93 51.67 -52.77
CA SER A 3 3.79 51.61 -51.58
C SER A 3 3.98 50.18 -51.08
N ASN A 4 5.24 49.78 -50.93
CA ASN A 4 5.70 48.63 -50.18
C ASN A 4 5.45 48.87 -48.68
N LYS A 5 4.46 48.20 -48.09
CA LYS A 5 4.26 48.20 -46.63
C LYS A 5 4.57 46.80 -46.12
N GLY A 6 5.73 46.69 -45.47
CA GLY A 6 6.26 45.47 -44.91
C GLY A 6 5.25 44.80 -43.99
N LYS A 7 5.02 43.52 -44.23
CA LYS A 7 4.41 42.60 -43.28
C LYS A 7 5.49 42.18 -42.30
N ASP A 8 5.82 43.07 -41.37
CA ASP A 8 6.43 42.67 -40.11
C ASP A 8 5.28 42.26 -39.19
N GLU A 9 4.66 41.12 -39.50
CA GLU A 9 3.75 40.47 -38.56
C GLU A 9 4.61 39.83 -37.47
N ASP A 10 4.45 40.39 -36.29
CA ASP A 10 4.93 39.94 -34.98
C ASP A 10 4.89 38.41 -34.84
N ASN A 11 5.97 37.76 -35.27
CA ASN A 11 6.29 36.41 -34.85
C ASN A 11 6.76 36.52 -33.40
N LYS A 12 5.79 36.68 -32.49
CA LYS A 12 5.96 36.72 -31.04
C LYS A 12 6.42 35.35 -30.58
N GLY A 13 7.68 35.04 -30.90
CA GLY A 13 8.37 33.84 -30.52
C GLY A 13 8.52 33.83 -29.01
N THR A 14 7.55 33.25 -28.31
CA THR A 14 7.89 32.45 -27.15
C THR A 14 8.70 31.29 -27.72
N SER A 15 10.00 31.51 -27.89
CA SER A 15 10.91 30.46 -28.28
C SER A 15 10.62 29.28 -27.37
N GLN A 16 10.23 28.12 -27.91
CA GLN A 16 9.99 26.87 -27.17
C GLN A 16 11.32 26.37 -26.57
N ARG A 17 11.91 27.20 -25.70
CA ARG A 17 13.24 27.05 -25.13
C ARG A 17 13.06 27.00 -23.63
N GLY A 18 13.70 26.01 -23.03
CA GLY A 18 13.62 25.75 -21.60
C GLY A 18 12.89 24.45 -21.31
N PHE A 19 13.12 23.96 -20.10
CA PHE A 19 12.67 22.67 -19.63
C PHE A 19 11.15 22.49 -19.74
N ALA A 20 10.39 23.51 -19.32
CA ALA A 20 8.92 23.49 -19.34
C ALA A 20 8.30 23.51 -20.76
N SER A 21 9.07 23.87 -21.79
CA SER A 21 8.60 23.89 -23.18
C SER A 21 8.88 22.58 -23.94
N MET A 22 9.55 21.61 -23.30
CA MET A 22 9.82 20.28 -23.87
C MET A 22 8.63 19.33 -23.71
N ASP A 23 8.61 18.23 -24.45
CA ASP A 23 7.64 17.15 -24.27
C ASP A 23 7.75 16.52 -22.87
N GLU A 24 6.61 16.10 -22.30
CA GLU A 24 6.54 15.57 -20.92
C GLU A 24 7.42 14.34 -20.71
N GLU A 25 7.50 13.45 -21.69
CA GLU A 25 8.36 12.26 -21.63
C GLU A 25 9.83 12.67 -21.52
N LYS A 26 10.25 13.67 -22.30
CA LYS A 26 11.61 14.20 -22.29
C LYS A 26 11.92 14.93 -20.98
N GLN A 27 10.96 15.68 -20.44
CA GLN A 27 11.10 16.31 -19.12
C GLN A 27 11.29 15.25 -18.03
N ARG A 28 10.46 14.20 -18.01
CA ARG A 28 10.57 13.11 -17.05
C ARG A 28 11.90 12.37 -17.17
N GLU A 29 12.36 12.10 -18.40
CA GLU A 29 13.65 11.45 -18.65
C GLU A 29 14.80 12.28 -18.10
N ILE A 30 14.83 13.58 -18.40
CA ILE A 30 15.88 14.50 -17.92
C ILE A 30 15.80 14.65 -16.39
N ALA A 31 14.60 14.78 -15.81
CA ALA A 31 14.42 14.85 -14.36
C ALA A 31 14.90 13.56 -13.67
N SER A 32 14.55 12.40 -14.23
CA SER A 32 15.00 11.09 -13.75
C SER A 32 16.53 10.99 -13.77
N LYS A 33 17.15 11.34 -14.91
CA LYS A 33 18.61 11.39 -15.07
C LYS A 33 19.26 12.35 -14.07
N GLY A 34 18.65 13.52 -13.84
CA GLY A 34 19.13 14.49 -12.84
C GLY A 34 19.12 13.95 -11.43
N GLY A 35 18.04 13.25 -11.04
CA GLY A 35 17.94 12.58 -9.75
C GLY A 35 18.97 11.47 -9.57
N HIS A 36 19.13 10.60 -10.57
CA HIS A 36 20.13 9.52 -10.54
C HIS A 36 21.55 10.09 -10.42
N ALA A 37 21.88 11.09 -11.24
CA ALA A 37 23.18 11.74 -11.20
C ALA A 37 23.46 12.42 -9.85
N ALA A 38 22.44 12.94 -9.16
CA ALA A 38 22.61 13.56 -7.84
C ALA A 38 22.97 12.53 -6.76
N HIS A 39 22.35 11.35 -6.80
CA HIS A 39 22.69 10.20 -5.95
C HIS A 39 24.07 9.63 -6.30
N GLU A 40 24.36 9.39 -7.58
CA GLU A 40 25.68 8.90 -8.04
C GLU A 40 26.82 9.83 -7.63
N LYS A 41 26.59 11.15 -7.65
CA LYS A 41 27.58 12.16 -7.23
C LYS A 41 27.64 12.39 -5.72
N GLY A 42 26.79 11.72 -4.94
CA GLY A 42 26.71 11.89 -3.48
C GLY A 42 26.23 13.28 -3.04
N THR A 43 25.57 14.02 -3.93
CA THR A 43 24.98 15.34 -3.62
C THR A 43 23.59 15.22 -3.03
N ALA A 44 22.90 14.10 -3.29
CA ALA A 44 21.61 13.79 -2.71
C ALA A 44 21.75 13.21 -1.29
N HIS A 45 20.71 13.36 -0.49
CA HIS A 45 20.61 12.69 0.81
C HIS A 45 20.35 11.20 0.61
N GLU A 46 21.18 10.37 1.25
CA GLU A 46 21.03 8.93 1.26
C GLU A 46 20.24 8.51 2.50
N PHE A 47 19.04 7.95 2.28
CA PHE A 47 18.21 7.47 3.37
C PHE A 47 18.70 6.09 3.83
N THR A 48 18.99 5.98 5.11
CA THR A 48 19.16 4.65 5.72
C THR A 48 17.82 3.91 5.78
N SER A 49 17.84 2.58 5.80
CA SER A 49 16.63 1.77 5.94
C SER A 49 15.82 2.10 7.20
N GLU A 50 16.49 2.49 8.29
CA GLU A 50 15.83 2.91 9.52
C GLU A 50 15.15 4.27 9.36
N GLU A 51 15.85 5.25 8.77
CA GLU A 51 15.32 6.58 8.51
C GLU A 51 14.12 6.54 7.56
N ALA A 52 14.18 5.74 6.49
CA ALA A 52 13.06 5.56 5.57
C ALA A 52 11.82 4.98 6.27
N ARG A 53 12.01 4.01 7.18
CA ARG A 53 10.91 3.44 7.99
C ARG A 53 10.35 4.47 8.96
N GLU A 54 11.21 5.25 9.62
CA GLU A 54 10.77 6.29 10.55
C GLU A 54 9.99 7.40 9.83
N ALA A 55 10.48 7.86 8.68
CA ALA A 55 9.80 8.83 7.84
C ALA A 55 8.45 8.31 7.36
N GLY A 56 8.39 7.05 6.90
CA GLY A 56 7.13 6.40 6.51
C GLY A 56 6.13 6.32 7.67
N ARG A 57 6.58 5.90 8.86
CA ARG A 57 5.76 5.86 10.08
C ARG A 57 5.23 7.24 10.43
N LYS A 58 6.10 8.26 10.44
CA LYS A 58 5.72 9.66 10.74
C LYS A 58 4.73 10.21 9.72
N GLY A 59 4.94 9.94 8.43
CA GLY A 59 4.02 10.33 7.36
C GLY A 59 2.64 9.69 7.51
N GLY A 60 2.60 8.39 7.84
CA GLY A 60 1.36 7.68 8.14
C GLY A 60 0.61 8.29 9.33
N HIS A 61 1.31 8.53 10.45
CA HIS A 61 0.71 9.19 11.62
C HIS A 61 0.16 10.58 11.28
N ALA A 62 0.94 11.40 10.58
CA ALA A 62 0.52 12.73 10.18
C ALA A 62 -0.71 12.71 9.25
N ALA A 63 -0.80 11.73 8.34
CA ALA A 63 -1.97 11.57 7.47
C ALA A 63 -3.22 11.16 8.25
N HIS A 64 -3.08 10.30 9.26
CA HIS A 64 -4.18 9.94 10.15
C HIS A 64 -4.62 11.12 11.02
N GLU A 65 -3.69 11.87 11.61
CA GLU A 65 -3.99 13.07 12.40
C GLU A 65 -4.71 14.15 11.57
N LYS A 66 -4.33 14.30 10.29
CA LYS A 66 -4.95 15.27 9.37
C LYS A 66 -6.23 14.77 8.70
N GLY A 67 -6.64 13.51 8.95
CA GLY A 67 -7.80 12.91 8.30
C GLY A 67 -7.66 12.69 6.79
N THR A 68 -6.43 12.72 6.26
CA THR A 68 -6.15 12.44 4.83
C THR A 68 -5.79 10.97 4.59
N ALA A 69 -5.64 10.19 5.64
CA ALA A 69 -5.42 8.76 5.53
C ALA A 69 -6.65 8.05 4.98
N HIS A 70 -6.43 7.01 4.19
CA HIS A 70 -7.51 6.15 3.73
C HIS A 70 -8.01 5.29 4.89
N GLU A 71 -9.31 5.35 5.15
CA GLU A 71 -9.98 4.48 6.11
C GLU A 71 -10.39 3.20 5.40
N PHE A 72 -9.77 2.08 5.79
CA PHE A 72 -10.14 0.78 5.26
C PHE A 72 -11.35 0.24 6.00
N THR A 73 -12.36 -0.21 5.26
CA THR A 73 -13.40 -1.06 5.84
C THR A 73 -12.83 -2.43 6.22
N SER A 74 -13.54 -3.17 7.08
CA SER A 74 -13.10 -4.52 7.49
C SER A 74 -13.00 -5.50 6.31
N GLU A 75 -13.84 -5.34 5.30
CA GLU A 75 -13.82 -6.17 4.10
C GLU A 75 -12.61 -5.82 3.22
N GLU A 76 -12.36 -4.53 2.98
CA GLU A 76 -11.22 -4.06 2.19
C GLU A 76 -9.88 -4.42 2.84
N ALA A 77 -9.75 -4.26 4.16
CA ALA A 77 -8.55 -4.67 4.89
C ALA A 77 -8.28 -6.19 4.74
N ARG A 78 -9.34 -7.00 4.77
CA ARG A 78 -9.23 -8.45 4.58
C ARG A 78 -8.85 -8.82 3.16
N GLU A 79 -9.43 -8.16 2.17
CA GLU A 79 -9.09 -8.37 0.76
C GLU A 79 -7.64 -7.97 0.47
N ALA A 80 -7.21 -6.80 0.96
CA ALA A 80 -5.83 -6.34 0.83
C ALA A 80 -4.85 -7.30 1.49
N GLY A 81 -5.16 -7.81 2.69
CA GLY A 81 -4.37 -8.82 3.37
C GLY A 81 -4.26 -10.13 2.58
N ARG A 82 -5.38 -10.64 2.03
CA ARG A 82 -5.39 -11.84 1.18
C ARG A 82 -4.54 -11.64 -0.06
N LYS A 83 -4.69 -10.50 -0.76
CA LYS A 83 -3.92 -10.17 -1.97
C LYS A 83 -2.42 -10.04 -1.66
N GLY A 84 -2.08 -9.39 -0.56
CA GLY A 84 -0.69 -9.26 -0.10
C GLY A 84 -0.05 -10.62 0.20
N GLY A 85 -0.77 -11.51 0.88
CA GLY A 85 -0.33 -12.87 1.15
C GLY A 85 -0.10 -13.69 -0.13
N HIS A 86 -1.03 -13.64 -1.09
CA HIS A 86 -0.85 -14.30 -2.39
C HIS A 86 0.37 -13.77 -3.15
N ALA A 87 0.54 -12.44 -3.20
CA ALA A 87 1.69 -11.83 -3.86
C ALA A 87 3.02 -12.21 -3.19
N ALA A 88 3.05 -12.35 -1.87
CA ALA A 88 4.24 -12.79 -1.15
C ALA A 88 4.60 -14.24 -1.49
N HIS A 89 3.59 -15.12 -1.61
CA HIS A 89 3.76 -16.51 -1.99
C HIS A 89 4.25 -16.65 -3.44
N GLU A 90 3.67 -15.88 -4.36
CA GLU A 90 4.09 -15.84 -5.78
C GLU A 90 5.53 -15.37 -5.93
N LYS A 91 5.97 -14.42 -5.10
CA LYS A 91 7.35 -13.90 -5.08
C LYS A 91 8.33 -14.74 -4.27
N GLY A 92 7.89 -15.84 -3.65
CA GLY A 92 8.75 -16.68 -2.79
C GLY A 92 9.26 -15.97 -1.53
N THR A 93 8.58 -14.90 -1.12
CA THR A 93 8.91 -14.12 0.10
C THR A 93 8.02 -14.48 1.28
N ALA A 94 6.98 -15.29 1.05
CA ALA A 94 6.10 -15.77 2.09
C ALA A 94 6.83 -16.74 3.02
N HIS A 95 6.46 -16.68 4.31
CA HIS A 95 6.84 -17.69 5.28
C HIS A 95 6.00 -18.94 5.08
N GLU A 96 6.67 -20.10 4.99
CA GLU A 96 6.01 -21.40 4.90
C GLU A 96 5.58 -21.82 6.30
N PHE A 97 4.30 -21.63 6.60
CA PHE A 97 3.76 -22.01 7.91
C PHE A 97 3.58 -23.52 7.99
N SER A 98 4.11 -24.12 9.06
CA SER A 98 3.70 -25.48 9.42
C SER A 98 2.22 -25.50 9.84
N SER A 99 1.58 -26.68 9.75
CA SER A 99 0.18 -26.83 10.16
C SER A 99 -0.07 -26.48 11.64
N GLU A 100 0.92 -26.69 12.50
CA GLU A 100 0.85 -26.32 13.92
C GLU A 100 0.98 -24.80 14.11
N GLU A 101 1.93 -24.19 13.41
CA GLU A 101 2.20 -22.75 13.46
C GLU A 101 1.03 -21.92 12.88
N ALA A 102 0.42 -22.37 11.78
CA ALA A 102 -0.77 -21.73 11.21
C ALA A 102 -1.97 -21.76 12.18
N ARG A 103 -2.14 -22.88 12.91
CA ARG A 103 -3.19 -23.03 13.93
C ARG A 103 -2.91 -22.12 15.13
N GLU A 104 -1.66 -22.02 15.57
CA GLU A 104 -1.27 -21.13 16.66
C GLU A 104 -1.46 -19.65 16.29
N ALA A 105 -1.01 -19.26 15.11
CA ALA A 105 -1.17 -17.91 14.58
C ALA A 105 -2.65 -17.54 14.43
N GLY A 106 -3.48 -18.45 13.93
CA GLY A 106 -4.94 -18.27 13.83
C GLY A 106 -5.62 -18.08 15.20
N ARG A 107 -5.19 -18.85 16.21
CA ARG A 107 -5.66 -18.65 17.59
C ARG A 107 -5.27 -17.27 18.09
N LYS A 108 -3.98 -16.90 18.06
CA LYS A 108 -3.48 -15.60 18.57
C LYS A 108 -4.08 -14.40 17.83
N GLY A 109 -4.21 -14.48 16.51
CA GLY A 109 -4.80 -13.42 15.68
C GLY A 109 -6.28 -13.14 15.97
N GLY A 110 -7.01 -14.11 16.51
CA GLY A 110 -8.41 -13.93 16.95
C GLY A 110 -8.57 -13.35 18.36
N HIS A 111 -7.54 -13.38 19.20
CA HIS A 111 -7.62 -13.00 20.62
C HIS A 111 -7.46 -11.48 20.86
N SER A 112 -7.11 -10.69 19.85
CA SER A 112 -6.96 -9.23 19.96
C SER A 112 -8.28 -8.45 19.99
N ARG A 113 -9.44 -9.13 19.94
CA ARG A 113 -10.78 -8.50 19.94
C ARG A 113 -11.50 -8.51 21.30
N GLY A 114 -10.76 -8.63 22.42
CA GLY A 114 -11.38 -8.79 23.73
C GLY A 114 -10.53 -8.33 24.91
N LYS A 115 -9.79 -7.23 24.77
CA LYS A 115 -9.12 -6.60 25.91
C LYS A 115 -9.72 -5.23 26.18
N GLY A 116 -11.00 -5.25 26.52
CA GLY A 116 -11.66 -4.19 27.28
C GLY A 116 -11.45 -4.51 28.76
N ASP A 117 -10.82 -3.57 29.44
CA ASP A 117 -10.57 -3.54 30.87
C ASP A 117 -11.90 -3.47 31.62
N SER A 118 -12.26 -4.51 32.37
CA SER A 118 -13.29 -4.45 33.42
C SER A 118 -13.16 -5.68 34.31
N GLU A 119 -12.59 -5.45 35.49
CA GLU A 119 -12.80 -6.26 36.69
C GLU A 119 -14.31 -6.31 36.97
N ASP A 120 -14.96 -7.48 36.90
CA ASP A 120 -16.09 -7.85 37.76
C ASP A 120 -16.72 -9.20 37.34
N GLU A 121 -16.87 -10.06 38.36
CA GLU A 121 -17.92 -11.05 38.61
C GLU A 121 -18.19 -12.20 37.61
N ASP A 122 -17.99 -13.41 38.12
CA ASP A 122 -18.54 -14.69 37.66
C ASP A 122 -19.96 -14.56 37.07
N LYS A 123 -20.09 -14.64 35.73
CA LYS A 123 -21.28 -15.20 35.08
C LYS A 123 -20.96 -16.06 33.88
N SER A 124 -21.48 -17.28 33.94
CA SER A 124 -21.63 -18.23 32.86
C SER A 124 -22.33 -17.59 31.65
N SER A 125 -21.55 -17.15 30.66
CA SER A 125 -22.06 -16.88 29.32
C SER A 125 -21.45 -17.86 28.35
N SER A 126 -22.30 -18.77 27.87
CA SER A 126 -22.12 -19.63 26.70
C SER A 126 -21.33 -18.88 25.62
N SER A 127 -20.02 -19.12 25.55
CA SER A 127 -19.21 -18.54 24.50
C SER A 127 -19.55 -19.30 23.23
N THR A 128 -19.98 -18.57 22.20
CA THR A 128 -20.00 -19.02 20.82
C THR A 128 -18.55 -19.22 20.38
N ARG A 129 -17.97 -20.29 20.93
CA ARG A 129 -16.68 -20.86 20.61
C ARG A 129 -16.83 -21.42 19.22
N GLY A 130 -16.01 -20.90 18.30
CA GLY A 130 -15.96 -21.36 16.92
C GLY A 130 -16.07 -22.88 16.84
N GLY A 131 -16.88 -23.34 15.90
CA GLY A 131 -17.32 -24.72 15.80
C GLY A 131 -16.19 -25.74 15.87
N THR A 132 -16.50 -26.92 16.39
CA THR A 132 -15.53 -28.00 16.57
C THR A 132 -14.93 -28.43 15.23
N SER A 133 -13.74 -29.05 15.25
CA SER A 133 -13.08 -29.55 14.04
C SER A 133 -13.96 -30.49 13.19
N GLU A 134 -14.93 -31.13 13.82
CA GLU A 134 -15.95 -31.97 13.18
C GLU A 134 -16.94 -31.16 12.33
N GLN A 135 -17.35 -29.98 12.78
CA GLN A 135 -18.27 -29.10 12.06
C GLN A 135 -17.62 -28.49 10.79
N HIS A 136 -16.31 -28.22 10.83
CA HIS A 136 -15.56 -27.80 9.64
C HIS A 136 -15.42 -28.94 8.61
N ALA A 137 -15.22 -30.18 9.07
CA ALA A 137 -15.13 -31.34 8.20
C ALA A 137 -16.47 -31.65 7.51
N GLU A 138 -17.60 -31.40 8.18
CA GLU A 138 -18.95 -31.57 7.61
C GLU A 138 -19.26 -30.52 6.52
N ALA A 139 -18.87 -29.26 6.73
CA ALA A 139 -19.01 -28.21 5.73
C ALA A 139 -18.16 -28.47 4.46
N GLY A 140 -17.00 -29.11 4.59
CA GLY A 140 -16.17 -29.53 3.46
C GLY A 140 -16.74 -30.70 2.65
N ARG A 141 -17.55 -31.57 3.28
CA ARG A 141 -18.13 -32.76 2.62
C ARG A 141 -19.33 -32.45 1.72
N GLN A 142 -20.00 -31.31 1.90
CA GLN A 142 -21.17 -30.94 1.09
C GLN A 142 -20.84 -30.36 -0.30
N SER A 143 -19.59 -29.98 -0.56
CA SER A 143 -19.16 -29.35 -1.83
C SER A 143 -19.07 -30.32 -3.03
N HIS A 144 -19.17 -31.64 -2.82
CA HIS A 144 -18.94 -32.64 -3.88
C HIS A 144 -20.19 -33.33 -4.43
N LYS A 145 -21.39 -32.83 -4.11
CA LYS A 145 -22.64 -33.37 -4.66
C LYS A 145 -23.39 -32.30 -5.43
N ASN A 146 -22.85 -31.93 -6.58
CA ASN A 146 -23.60 -31.45 -7.74
C ASN A 146 -22.67 -31.63 -8.95
N ARG A 147 -22.82 -32.77 -9.62
CA ARG A 147 -22.36 -33.02 -10.99
C ARG A 147 -23.50 -33.66 -11.75
#